data_AF-A0A928BYR9-F1
#
_entry.id   AF-A0A928BYR9-F1
#
_cell.length_a   1.000
_cell.length_b   1.000
_cell.length_c   1.000
_cell.angle_alpha   90.00
_cell.angle_beta   90.00
_cell.angle_gamma   90.00
#
_symmetry.space_group_name_H-M   'P 1'
#
loop_
_entity.id
_entity.type
_entity.pdbx_description
1 polymer ?
#
loop_
_entity_poly.entity_id
_entity_poly.type
_entity_poly.pdbx_seq_one_letter_code
_entity_poly.pdbx_strand_id
1 'polypeptide(L)'
;MIDVSKLRTAQDWIEKLANGINPLTLESVKDDDVVNNVHISRCLFFVSEMLGKIETSESSPKKKKSFWMSACNTEQIVISAPCGIAQFVKTINGYIPSEMKPLSVVAVIKWLRKNGYLSEVNIDDKRKTNLPTEKGNKLGITIKVQQNLEGQDYQRVVYDISAQRFMLENIESIALYK
;
A
#
# COMPACT_ATOMS: atom_id res chain seq x y z
N MET A 1 -7.41 -25.98 11.53
CA MET A 1 -6.37 -24.94 11.73
C MET A 1 -5.06 -25.57 11.30
N ILE A 2 -4.43 -25.04 10.25
CA ILE A 2 -3.16 -25.58 9.76
C ILE A 2 -2.06 -25.09 10.71
N ASP A 3 -1.20 -25.99 11.15
CA ASP A 3 -0.10 -25.66 12.08
C ASP A 3 1.05 -25.03 11.29
N VAL A 4 1.11 -23.70 11.28
CA VAL A 4 2.10 -22.90 10.55
C VAL A 4 3.53 -23.24 10.96
N SER A 5 3.76 -23.69 12.20
CA SER A 5 5.09 -24.11 12.65
C SER A 5 5.57 -25.39 11.96
N LYS A 6 4.64 -26.32 11.71
CA LYS A 6 4.90 -27.55 10.94
C LYS A 6 5.07 -27.26 9.46
N LEU A 7 4.34 -26.29 8.90
CA LEU A 7 4.54 -25.83 7.52
C LEU A 7 5.94 -25.25 7.31
N ARG A 8 6.42 -24.39 8.22
CA ARG A 8 7.79 -23.84 8.18
C ARG A 8 8.85 -24.93 8.20
N THR A 9 8.68 -25.87 9.13
CA THR A 9 9.60 -27.00 9.27
C THR A 9 9.60 -27.85 7.99
N ALA A 10 8.43 -28.11 7.41
CA ALA A 10 8.30 -28.85 6.16
C ALA A 10 8.94 -28.10 4.96
N GLN A 11 8.75 -26.79 4.85
CA GLN A 11 9.35 -25.97 3.80
C GLN A 11 10.88 -26.02 3.87
N ASP A 12 11.45 -25.76 5.05
CA ASP A 12 12.91 -25.78 5.28
C ASP A 12 13.51 -27.17 4.98
N TRP A 13 12.82 -28.25 5.37
CA TRP A 13 13.29 -29.60 5.10
C TRP A 13 13.25 -29.94 3.61
N ILE A 14 12.19 -29.57 2.91
CA ILE A 14 12.03 -29.82 1.48
C ILE A 14 13.07 -29.01 0.69
N GLU A 15 13.36 -27.78 1.10
CA GLU A 15 14.40 -26.96 0.47
C GLU A 15 15.81 -27.55 0.68
N LYS A 16 16.12 -28.03 1.90
CA LYS A 16 17.39 -28.73 2.15
C LYS A 16 17.53 -29.99 1.30
N LEU A 17 16.49 -30.82 1.23
CA LEU A 17 16.49 -32.01 0.39
C LEU A 17 16.63 -31.67 -1.11
N ALA A 18 15.99 -30.61 -1.57
CA ALA A 18 16.11 -30.14 -2.96
C ALA A 18 17.55 -29.71 -3.30
N ASN A 19 18.31 -29.24 -2.29
CA ASN A 19 19.73 -28.92 -2.40
C ASN A 19 20.65 -30.11 -2.14
N GLY A 20 20.11 -31.33 -1.96
CA GLY A 20 20.90 -32.52 -1.64
C GLY A 20 21.49 -32.50 -0.24
N ILE A 21 20.86 -31.79 0.71
CA ILE A 21 21.30 -31.67 2.10
C ILE A 21 20.34 -32.43 3.01
N ASN A 22 20.88 -33.25 3.92
CA ASN A 22 20.08 -33.94 4.92
C ASN A 22 19.55 -32.91 5.94
N PRO A 23 18.22 -32.77 6.12
CA PRO A 23 17.65 -31.74 6.97
C PRO A 23 17.89 -31.94 8.47
N LEU A 24 18.29 -33.15 8.90
CA LEU A 24 18.54 -33.50 10.29
C LEU A 24 20.01 -33.35 10.68
N THR A 25 20.93 -33.72 9.77
CA THR A 25 22.38 -33.71 10.04
C THR A 25 23.11 -32.54 9.39
N LEU A 26 22.48 -31.85 8.42
CA LEU A 26 23.06 -30.77 7.61
C LEU A 26 24.24 -31.19 6.72
N GLU A 27 24.45 -32.50 6.56
CA GLU A 27 25.47 -33.05 5.68
C GLU A 27 24.90 -33.25 4.26
N SER A 28 25.79 -33.31 3.26
CA SER A 28 25.40 -33.67 1.90
C SER A 28 24.87 -35.10 1.89
N VAL A 29 23.76 -35.29 1.19
CA VAL A 29 23.22 -36.60 0.87
C VAL A 29 24.13 -37.26 -0.18
N LYS A 30 24.22 -38.59 -0.15
CA LYS A 30 25.04 -39.36 -1.09
C LYS A 30 24.63 -39.11 -2.55
N ASP A 31 25.60 -39.11 -3.44
CA ASP A 31 25.39 -38.79 -4.86
C ASP A 31 24.40 -39.73 -5.57
N ASP A 32 24.28 -40.97 -5.11
CA ASP A 32 23.36 -41.99 -5.66
C ASP A 32 21.95 -41.95 -5.06
N ASP A 33 21.69 -41.04 -4.12
CA ASP A 33 20.38 -40.90 -3.49
C ASP A 33 19.34 -40.27 -4.43
N VAL A 34 18.08 -40.67 -4.24
CA VAL A 34 16.95 -40.23 -5.06
C VAL A 34 16.76 -38.71 -5.04
N VAL A 35 17.13 -38.03 -3.96
CA VAL A 35 16.98 -36.56 -3.85
C VAL A 35 17.92 -35.78 -4.76
N ASN A 36 19.04 -36.40 -5.17
CA ASN A 36 20.00 -35.83 -6.13
C ASN A 36 19.57 -36.06 -7.60
N ASN A 37 18.49 -36.81 -7.84
CA ASN A 37 17.90 -36.89 -9.16
C ASN A 37 17.30 -35.53 -9.56
N VAL A 38 17.79 -34.96 -10.66
CA VAL A 38 17.40 -33.63 -11.16
C VAL A 38 15.89 -33.40 -11.24
N HIS A 39 15.10 -34.43 -11.60
CA HIS A 39 13.64 -34.29 -11.67
C HIS A 39 13.01 -34.22 -10.29
N ILE A 40 13.52 -34.99 -9.34
CA ILE A 40 13.06 -35.00 -7.94
C ILE A 40 13.44 -33.67 -7.27
N SER A 41 14.69 -33.21 -7.41
CA SER A 41 15.12 -31.93 -6.84
C SER A 41 14.27 -30.76 -7.37
N ARG A 42 13.98 -30.70 -8.68
CA ARG A 42 13.08 -29.68 -9.26
C ARG A 42 11.66 -29.74 -8.70
N CYS A 43 11.13 -30.95 -8.50
CA CYS A 43 9.81 -31.13 -7.90
C CYS A 43 9.80 -30.62 -6.45
N LEU A 44 10.83 -30.95 -5.67
CA LEU A 44 10.98 -30.48 -4.29
C LEU A 44 11.10 -28.95 -4.22
N PHE A 45 11.90 -28.33 -5.10
CA PHE A 45 11.96 -26.86 -5.20
C PHE A 45 10.58 -26.24 -5.47
N PHE A 46 9.83 -26.78 -6.42
CA PHE A 46 8.48 -26.31 -6.72
C PHE A 46 7.54 -26.41 -5.51
N VAL A 47 7.61 -27.52 -4.77
CA VAL A 47 6.81 -27.70 -3.55
C VAL A 47 7.24 -26.71 -2.46
N SER A 48 8.54 -26.48 -2.25
CA SER A 48 9.04 -25.48 -1.30
C SER A 48 8.53 -24.07 -1.64
N GLU A 49 8.58 -23.68 -2.91
CA GLU A 49 8.02 -22.40 -3.38
C GLU A 49 6.52 -22.27 -3.12
N MET A 50 5.76 -23.35 -3.30
CA MET A 50 4.31 -23.34 -3.05
C MET A 50 3.99 -23.27 -1.55
N LEU A 51 4.77 -23.96 -0.71
CA LEU A 51 4.64 -23.86 0.75
C LEU A 51 4.95 -22.43 1.23
N GLY A 52 5.98 -21.79 0.69
CA GLY A 52 6.29 -20.38 0.98
C GLY A 52 5.19 -19.41 0.59
N LYS A 53 4.41 -19.71 -0.48
CA LYS A 53 3.23 -18.92 -0.85
C LYS A 53 2.07 -19.08 0.14
N ILE A 54 1.90 -20.26 0.73
CA ILE A 54 0.90 -20.50 1.79
C ILE A 54 1.26 -19.70 3.06
N GLU A 55 2.54 -19.54 3.36
CA GLU A 55 2.98 -18.63 4.42
C GLU A 55 2.67 -17.17 4.12
N THR A 56 2.72 -16.75 2.85
CA THR A 56 2.28 -15.39 2.47
C THR A 56 0.76 -15.20 2.52
N SER A 57 -0.04 -16.28 2.42
CA SER A 57 -1.50 -16.19 2.50
C SER A 57 -2.06 -16.35 3.92
N GLU A 58 -1.38 -17.08 4.81
CA GLU A 58 -1.84 -17.30 6.20
C GLU A 58 -0.93 -16.66 7.27
N SER A 59 0.08 -15.88 6.90
CA SER A 59 0.71 -14.98 7.86
C SER A 59 -0.26 -13.87 8.23
N SER A 60 -0.71 -13.88 9.48
CA SER A 60 -1.16 -12.69 10.22
C SER A 60 -0.52 -11.42 9.63
N PRO A 61 -1.31 -10.38 9.29
CA PRO A 61 -0.80 -9.28 8.48
C PRO A 61 0.46 -8.76 9.15
N LYS A 62 1.64 -8.94 8.49
CA LYS A 62 2.87 -8.25 8.89
C LYS A 62 2.44 -6.83 9.16
N LYS A 63 2.50 -6.38 10.41
CA LYS A 63 2.00 -5.06 10.79
C LYS A 63 2.77 -4.07 9.92
N LYS A 64 2.12 -3.60 8.85
CA LYS A 64 2.75 -2.69 7.91
C LYS A 64 3.39 -1.56 8.69
N LYS A 65 4.62 -1.21 8.34
CA LYS A 65 5.34 -0.13 9.01
C LYS A 65 4.51 1.15 8.90
N SER A 66 4.66 2.05 9.88
CA SER A 66 3.99 3.35 9.79
C SER A 66 4.37 4.02 8.47
N PHE A 67 3.45 4.80 7.91
CA PHE A 67 3.74 5.61 6.74
C PHE A 67 4.95 6.49 7.04
N TRP A 68 5.90 6.49 6.11
CA TRP A 68 7.11 7.30 6.14
C TRP A 68 7.55 7.55 4.70
N MET A 69 8.05 8.75 4.41
CA MET A 69 8.62 9.09 3.12
C MET A 69 9.92 9.84 3.34
N SER A 70 10.98 9.45 2.62
CA SER A 70 12.22 10.24 2.64
C SER A 70 12.09 11.49 1.75
N ALA A 71 12.90 12.51 2.02
CA ALA A 71 12.95 13.72 1.19
C ALA A 71 13.24 13.41 -0.30
N CYS A 72 14.10 12.42 -0.57
CA CYS A 72 14.42 11.98 -1.93
C CYS A 72 13.20 11.38 -2.66
N ASN A 73 12.32 10.66 -1.96
CA ASN A 73 11.07 10.16 -2.53
C ASN A 73 10.12 11.31 -2.88
N THR A 74 10.11 12.36 -2.05
CA THR A 74 9.26 13.54 -2.23
C THR A 74 9.64 14.35 -3.48
N GLU A 75 10.94 14.54 -3.75
CA GLU A 75 11.44 15.27 -4.92
C GLU A 75 11.12 14.60 -6.26
N GLN A 76 10.94 13.28 -6.27
CA GLN A 76 10.58 12.51 -7.47
C GLN A 76 9.10 12.67 -7.85
N ILE A 77 8.26 13.20 -6.96
CA ILE A 77 6.82 13.30 -7.18
C ILE A 77 6.52 14.48 -8.09
N VAL A 78 6.21 14.17 -9.35
CA VAL A 78 5.81 15.18 -10.34
C VAL A 78 4.36 15.61 -10.11
N ILE A 79 4.17 16.85 -9.65
CA ILE A 79 2.87 17.51 -9.52
C ILE A 79 2.66 18.39 -10.75
N SER A 80 1.91 17.90 -11.73
CA SER A 80 1.76 18.56 -13.04
C SER A 80 0.37 19.13 -13.32
N ALA A 81 -0.67 18.68 -12.61
CA ALA A 81 -2.04 19.13 -12.87
C ALA A 81 -2.91 19.08 -11.60
N PRO A 82 -3.96 19.93 -11.52
CA PRO A 82 -4.95 19.83 -10.45
C PRO A 82 -5.61 18.46 -10.43
N CYS A 83 -5.71 17.84 -9.26
CA CYS A 83 -6.30 16.52 -9.12
C CYS A 83 -7.22 16.43 -7.90
N GLY A 84 -8.08 15.41 -7.87
CA GLY A 84 -8.87 15.11 -6.67
C GLY A 84 -8.06 14.33 -5.64
N ILE A 85 -8.52 14.32 -4.38
CA ILE A 85 -7.78 13.72 -3.27
C ILE A 85 -7.43 12.24 -3.46
N ALA A 86 -8.33 11.46 -4.09
CA ALA A 86 -8.08 10.05 -4.38
C ALA A 86 -6.94 9.87 -5.39
N GLN A 87 -6.85 10.75 -6.39
CA GLN A 87 -5.77 10.72 -7.36
C GLN A 87 -4.44 11.14 -6.71
N PHE A 88 -4.46 12.19 -5.89
CA PHE A 88 -3.29 12.61 -5.10
C PHE A 88 -2.77 11.44 -4.26
N VAL A 89 -3.62 10.83 -3.44
CA VAL A 89 -3.24 9.69 -2.57
C VAL A 89 -2.72 8.50 -3.39
N LYS A 90 -3.33 8.21 -4.54
CA LYS A 90 -2.87 7.15 -5.45
C LYS A 90 -1.47 7.45 -5.96
N THR A 91 -1.20 8.68 -6.38
CA THR A 91 0.14 9.12 -6.82
C THR A 91 1.15 8.92 -5.68
N ILE A 92 0.88 9.44 -4.49
CA ILE A 92 1.79 9.31 -3.33
C ILE A 92 2.07 7.85 -2.98
N ASN A 93 1.03 7.02 -2.92
CA ASN A 93 1.17 5.61 -2.59
C ASN A 93 1.91 4.80 -3.67
N GLY A 94 2.12 5.35 -4.88
CA GLY A 94 2.99 4.74 -5.90
C GLY A 94 4.49 4.88 -5.59
N TYR A 95 4.87 5.83 -4.73
CA TYR A 95 6.27 6.10 -4.37
C TYR A 95 6.68 5.53 -3.00
N ILE A 96 5.76 4.84 -2.29
CA ILE A 96 6.05 4.19 -1.01
C ILE A 96 6.28 2.67 -1.20
N PRO A 97 7.19 2.06 -0.42
CA PRO A 97 7.37 0.61 -0.42
C PRO A 97 6.11 -0.16 0.03
N SER A 98 5.90 -1.37 -0.50
CA SER A 98 4.74 -2.23 -0.19
C SER A 98 4.63 -2.63 1.29
N GLU A 99 5.76 -2.62 2.01
CA GLU A 99 5.91 -2.89 3.45
C GLU A 99 5.30 -1.78 4.33
N MET A 100 5.04 -0.58 3.78
CA MET A 100 4.49 0.56 4.50
C MET A 100 2.96 0.62 4.43
N LYS A 101 2.35 1.21 5.48
CA LYS A 101 0.93 1.54 5.45
C LYS A 101 0.68 2.62 4.39
N PRO A 102 -0.33 2.44 3.52
CA PRO A 102 -0.67 3.45 2.55
C PRO A 102 -1.23 4.69 3.24
N LEU A 103 -0.98 5.85 2.64
CA LEU A 103 -1.69 7.07 2.98
C LEU A 103 -3.18 6.86 2.74
N SER A 104 -3.99 7.22 3.74
CA SER A 104 -5.45 7.09 3.68
C SER A 104 -6.09 8.38 3.17
N VAL A 105 -7.01 8.27 2.21
CA VAL A 105 -7.85 9.39 1.78
C VAL A 105 -8.61 10.01 2.96
N VAL A 106 -9.09 9.18 3.89
CA VAL A 106 -9.82 9.63 5.08
C VAL A 106 -8.92 10.45 6.00
N ALA A 107 -7.67 10.03 6.17
CA ALA A 107 -6.69 10.76 6.98
C ALA A 107 -6.43 12.15 6.41
N VAL A 108 -6.25 12.26 5.08
CA VAL A 108 -6.06 13.55 4.41
C VAL A 108 -7.28 14.47 4.61
N ILE A 109 -8.49 13.96 4.36
CA ILE A 109 -9.72 14.76 4.52
C ILE A 109 -9.90 15.21 5.98
N LYS A 110 -9.67 14.33 6.97
CA LYS A 110 -9.77 14.69 8.39
C LYS A 110 -8.75 15.75 8.78
N TRP A 111 -7.50 15.60 8.34
CA TRP A 111 -6.44 16.56 8.62
C TRP A 111 -6.75 17.93 8.00
N LEU A 112 -7.20 17.95 6.73
CA LEU A 112 -7.60 19.20 6.06
C LEU A 112 -8.79 19.88 6.76
N ARG A 113 -9.80 19.10 7.21
CA ARG A 113 -10.93 19.62 7.99
C ARG A 113 -10.47 20.22 9.31
N LYS A 114 -9.67 19.50 10.09
CA LYS A 114 -9.18 19.99 11.38
C LYS A 114 -8.37 21.28 11.23
N ASN A 115 -7.57 21.39 10.18
CA ASN A 115 -6.79 22.59 9.91
C ASN A 115 -7.60 23.71 9.21
N GLY A 116 -8.90 23.52 9.02
CA GLY A 116 -9.84 24.52 8.53
C GLY A 116 -9.78 24.76 7.02
N TYR A 117 -9.22 23.84 6.23
CA TYR A 117 -9.16 23.93 4.76
C TYR A 117 -10.41 23.37 4.09
N LEU A 118 -11.09 22.41 4.73
CA LEU A 118 -12.35 21.82 4.29
C LEU A 118 -13.40 21.98 5.38
N SER A 119 -14.66 22.09 4.97
CA SER A 119 -15.82 21.99 5.85
C SER A 119 -16.75 20.87 5.39
N GLU A 120 -17.34 20.14 6.34
CA GLU A 120 -18.38 19.16 6.05
C GLU A 120 -19.71 19.89 5.85
N VAL A 121 -20.37 19.63 4.73
CA VAL A 121 -21.65 20.24 4.35
C VAL A 121 -22.65 19.13 4.07
N ASN A 122 -23.85 19.26 4.63
CA ASN A 122 -24.95 18.35 4.35
C ASN A 122 -25.56 18.74 2.99
N ILE A 123 -25.60 17.80 2.05
CA ILE A 123 -26.32 17.95 0.78
C ILE A 123 -27.81 17.64 1.02
N ASP A 124 -28.08 16.59 1.81
CA ASP A 124 -29.40 16.19 2.29
C ASP A 124 -29.25 15.47 3.64
N ASP A 125 -30.36 15.04 4.26
CA ASP A 125 -30.37 14.38 5.58
C ASP A 125 -29.50 13.10 5.66
N LYS A 126 -29.06 12.54 4.54
CA LYS A 126 -28.26 11.30 4.48
C LYS A 126 -26.89 11.48 3.84
N ARG A 127 -26.67 12.55 3.07
CA ARG A 127 -25.45 12.78 2.28
C ARG A 127 -24.67 13.97 2.79
N LYS A 128 -23.40 13.71 3.10
CA LYS A 128 -22.41 14.69 3.52
C LYS A 128 -21.34 14.82 2.46
N THR A 129 -20.90 16.03 2.20
CA THR A 129 -19.76 16.31 1.32
C THR A 129 -18.75 17.21 2.02
N ASN A 130 -17.55 17.30 1.46
CA ASN A 130 -16.54 18.24 1.93
C ASN A 130 -16.39 19.35 0.89
N LEU A 131 -16.53 20.59 1.30
CA LEU A 131 -16.31 21.77 0.44
C LEU A 131 -15.12 22.60 0.95
N PRO A 132 -14.38 23.26 0.05
CA PRO A 132 -13.31 24.16 0.46
C PRO A 132 -13.85 25.34 1.26
N THR A 133 -13.15 25.68 2.34
CA THR A 133 -13.37 26.94 3.07
C THR A 133 -12.69 28.09 2.33
N GLU A 134 -12.86 29.34 2.78
CA GLU A 134 -12.08 30.46 2.27
C GLU A 134 -10.56 30.22 2.40
N LYS A 135 -10.12 29.62 3.52
CA LYS A 135 -8.74 29.21 3.74
C LYS A 135 -8.30 28.12 2.75
N GLY A 136 -9.17 27.15 2.46
CA GLY A 136 -8.94 26.13 1.43
C GLY A 136 -8.80 26.72 0.03
N ASN A 137 -9.67 27.66 -0.34
CA ASN A 137 -9.62 28.35 -1.63
C ASN A 137 -8.30 29.12 -1.79
N LYS A 138 -7.86 29.85 -0.76
CA LYS A 138 -6.56 30.56 -0.76
C LYS A 138 -5.36 29.62 -0.92
N LEU A 139 -5.48 28.38 -0.45
CA LEU A 139 -4.45 27.37 -0.61
C LEU A 139 -4.42 26.76 -2.03
N GLY A 140 -5.53 26.87 -2.79
CA GLY A 140 -5.67 26.26 -4.12
C GLY A 140 -6.62 25.05 -4.18
N ILE A 141 -7.45 24.88 -3.16
CA ILE A 141 -8.53 23.86 -3.14
C ILE A 141 -9.79 24.50 -3.70
N THR A 142 -10.29 24.01 -4.83
CA THR A 142 -11.43 24.62 -5.54
C THR A 142 -12.45 23.56 -5.97
N ILE A 143 -13.61 24.00 -6.43
CA ILE A 143 -14.65 23.13 -6.99
C ILE A 143 -14.62 23.25 -8.52
N LYS A 144 -14.63 22.12 -9.22
CA LYS A 144 -14.83 22.06 -10.67
C LYS A 144 -16.06 21.23 -11.01
N VAL A 145 -16.78 21.64 -12.05
CA VAL A 145 -17.84 20.84 -12.66
C VAL A 145 -17.19 19.84 -13.60
N GLN A 146 -17.59 18.57 -13.51
CA GLN A 146 -17.17 17.48 -14.37
C GLN A 146 -18.39 16.71 -14.86
N GLN A 147 -18.30 16.09 -16.03
CA GLN A 147 -19.33 15.20 -16.52
C GLN A 147 -18.99 13.74 -16.19
N ASN A 148 -19.98 12.99 -15.73
CA ASN A 148 -19.86 11.54 -15.60
C ASN A 148 -20.00 10.86 -16.98
N LEU A 149 -19.91 9.52 -17.00
CA LEU A 149 -20.05 8.74 -18.25
C LEU A 149 -21.42 8.89 -18.92
N GLU A 150 -22.42 9.31 -18.16
CA GLU A 150 -23.81 9.54 -18.60
C GLU A 150 -24.05 11.01 -19.03
N GLY A 151 -23.01 11.85 -19.04
CA GLY A 151 -23.10 13.27 -19.40
C GLY A 151 -23.71 14.17 -18.33
N GLN A 152 -23.95 13.66 -17.12
CA GLN A 152 -24.47 14.45 -16.01
C GLN A 152 -23.34 15.22 -15.32
N ASP A 153 -23.57 16.52 -15.13
CA ASP A 153 -22.68 17.41 -14.40
C ASP A 153 -22.67 17.07 -12.91
N TYR A 154 -21.47 16.94 -12.34
CA TYR A 154 -21.24 16.80 -10.91
C TYR A 154 -20.11 17.72 -10.46
N GLN A 155 -20.21 18.20 -9.23
CA GLN A 155 -19.17 19.00 -8.62
C GLN A 155 -18.10 18.11 -8.00
N ARG A 156 -16.83 18.45 -8.24
CA ARG A 156 -15.67 17.77 -7.67
C ARG A 156 -14.72 18.77 -7.06
N VAL A 157 -14.30 18.50 -5.83
CA VAL A 157 -13.20 19.23 -5.20
C VAL A 157 -11.87 18.81 -5.84
N VAL A 158 -11.13 19.80 -6.32
CA VAL A 158 -9.82 19.65 -6.93
C VAL A 158 -8.79 20.46 -6.18
N TYR A 159 -7.58 19.95 -6.15
CA TYR A 159 -6.43 20.51 -5.45
C TYR A 159 -5.43 20.90 -6.54
N ASP A 160 -5.12 22.19 -6.66
CA ASP A 160 -4.12 22.65 -7.62
C ASP A 160 -2.69 22.26 -7.20
N ILE A 161 -1.70 22.78 -7.92
CA ILE A 161 -0.29 22.49 -7.66
C ILE A 161 0.12 23.00 -6.27
N SER A 162 -0.33 24.18 -5.87
CA SER A 162 -0.01 24.78 -4.57
C SER A 162 -0.58 23.96 -3.41
N ALA A 163 -1.84 23.56 -3.51
CA ALA A 163 -2.50 22.71 -2.51
C ALA A 163 -1.85 21.32 -2.43
N GLN A 164 -1.49 20.72 -3.57
CA GLN A 164 -0.80 19.43 -3.60
C GLN A 164 0.59 19.50 -2.98
N ARG A 165 1.37 20.55 -3.25
CA ARG A 165 2.68 20.77 -2.62
C ARG A 165 2.57 20.93 -1.11
N PHE A 166 1.63 21.75 -0.65
CA PHE A 166 1.39 21.93 0.77
C PHE A 166 1.00 20.62 1.47
N MET A 167 0.13 19.81 0.86
CA MET A 167 -0.21 18.49 1.40
C MET A 167 1.01 17.55 1.43
N LEU A 168 1.88 17.64 0.42
CA LEU A 168 3.10 16.84 0.33
C LEU A 168 4.13 17.24 1.40
N GLU A 169 4.29 18.53 1.67
CA GLU A 169 5.16 19.05 2.75
C GLU A 169 4.66 18.62 4.15
N ASN A 170 3.36 18.37 4.30
CA ASN A 170 2.74 17.97 5.56
C ASN A 170 2.38 16.48 5.62
N ILE A 171 2.93 15.66 4.71
CA ILE A 171 2.46 14.29 4.46
C ILE A 171 2.57 13.37 5.68
N GLU A 172 3.61 13.53 6.50
CA GLU A 172 3.80 12.76 7.73
C GLU A 172 2.74 13.11 8.78
N SER A 173 2.51 14.40 9.00
CA SER A 173 1.46 14.90 9.91
C SER A 173 0.08 14.41 9.50
N ILE A 174 -0.18 14.38 8.19
CA ILE A 174 -1.41 13.85 7.63
C ILE A 174 -1.52 12.34 7.89
N ALA A 175 -0.45 11.58 7.68
CA ALA A 175 -0.47 10.13 7.81
C ALA A 175 -0.66 9.64 9.26
N LEU A 176 -0.30 10.46 10.25
CA LEU A 176 -0.56 10.18 11.67
C LEU A 176 -2.03 10.41 12.07
N TYR A 177 -2.82 11.07 11.22
CA TYR A 177 -4.19 11.45 11.51
C TYR A 177 -5.16 10.27 11.28
N LYS A 178 -5.83 9.80 12.33
CA LYS A 178 -6.74 8.63 12.27
C LYS A 178 -8.23 8.98 12.28
#